data_AF-A0A2D6PZ21-F1
#
_entry.id   AF-A0A2D6PZ21-F1
#
_cell.length_a   1.000
_cell.length_b   1.000
_cell.length_c   1.000
_cell.angle_alpha   90.00
_cell.angle_beta   90.00
_cell.angle_gamma   90.00
#
_symmetry.space_group_name_H-M   'P 1'
#
loop_
_entity.id
_entity.type
_entity.pdbx_description
1 polymer ?
#
loop_
_entity_poly.entity_id
_entity_poly.type
_entity_poly.pdbx_seq_one_letter_code
_entity_poly.pdbx_strand_id
1 'polypeptide(L)'
;MRPFLLLLILGTAQFFLRPEPESESQASLAIRFPGVVHSVVLGGFRPMVVQYLWWDLEAADEEGRHADILRNLTLLQQVEPDNARATLYLAYFLAYTLKERESAQTGRLRRIEQAIDLLQQAETRLPREVSLPLLRGQLLANDQVWSEPRLYVGWTKRRGETPYAGAVAALRRAAELATGARHVHRLLADALRMRALELLLKSGDAPGAASLLAEAVGHLDQAGATDTTARRLAIAWSGVVLALRDRDPVRAAAALGPLAAAIREVDPPNQGGTGTEERLAGAILRWALDLGRSVAIDGPAVDALSLAVAIHNIQALLEARLEPIRTDPGADQAFRKELRALVKDVVRRAPHLQGRVPTELR
;
A
#
# COMPACT_ATOMS: atom_id res chain seq x y z
N MET A 1 -22.44 -25.55 19.80
CA MET A 1 -22.66 -25.76 21.26
C MET A 1 -22.16 -27.10 21.83
N ARG A 2 -21.51 -27.98 21.05
CA ARG A 2 -20.78 -29.16 21.58
C ARG A 2 -19.27 -28.96 21.92
N PRO A 3 -18.53 -27.92 21.48
CA PRO A 3 -17.13 -27.72 21.91
C PRO A 3 -16.97 -27.02 23.27
N PHE A 4 -18.00 -26.28 23.73
CA PHE A 4 -17.96 -25.57 25.01
C PHE A 4 -18.05 -26.50 26.22
N LEU A 5 -18.71 -27.66 26.08
CA LEU A 5 -18.87 -28.63 27.18
C LEU A 5 -17.59 -29.45 27.43
N LEU A 6 -16.78 -29.64 26.39
CA LEU A 6 -15.45 -30.27 26.49
C LEU A 6 -14.44 -29.33 27.14
N LEU A 7 -14.48 -28.03 26.82
CA LEU A 7 -13.65 -27.00 27.48
C LEU A 7 -13.97 -26.85 28.98
N LEU A 8 -15.24 -26.99 29.37
CA LEU A 8 -15.65 -26.87 30.78
C LEU A 8 -15.23 -28.10 31.61
N ILE A 9 -15.28 -29.30 31.04
CA ILE A 9 -14.83 -30.54 31.69
C ILE A 9 -13.28 -30.58 31.80
N LEU A 10 -12.56 -30.12 30.76
CA LEU A 10 -11.10 -29.98 30.78
C LEU A 10 -10.63 -28.87 31.76
N GLY A 11 -11.37 -27.77 31.86
CA GLY A 11 -11.11 -26.70 32.82
C GLY A 11 -11.30 -27.13 34.29
N THR A 12 -12.33 -27.94 34.58
CA THR A 12 -12.53 -28.49 35.94
C THR A 12 -11.50 -29.54 36.33
N ALA A 13 -11.00 -30.34 35.38
CA ALA A 13 -9.95 -31.33 35.63
C ALA A 13 -8.59 -30.66 35.92
N GLN A 14 -8.28 -29.53 35.27
CA GLN A 14 -7.06 -28.74 35.54
C GLN A 14 -7.11 -27.95 36.85
N PHE A 15 -8.30 -27.59 37.35
CA PHE A 15 -8.42 -26.90 38.64
C PHE A 15 -8.16 -27.84 39.83
N PHE A 16 -8.57 -29.12 39.74
CA PHE A 16 -8.37 -30.12 40.80
C PHE A 16 -7.00 -30.82 40.80
N LEU A 17 -6.21 -30.69 39.72
CA LEU A 17 -4.87 -31.28 39.61
C LEU A 17 -3.73 -30.26 39.83
N ARG A 18 -4.03 -29.06 40.35
CA ARG A 18 -3.00 -28.09 40.76
C ARG A 18 -2.31 -28.59 42.03
N PRO A 19 -0.99 -28.84 42.04
CA PRO A 19 -0.24 -28.81 43.29
C PRO A 19 -0.30 -27.38 43.86
N GLU A 20 -0.42 -27.26 45.18
CA GLU A 20 -0.38 -25.98 45.90
C GLU A 20 0.94 -25.23 45.61
N PRO A 21 0.91 -23.88 45.61
CA PRO A 21 2.10 -23.09 45.34
C PRO A 21 3.00 -23.12 46.58
N GLU A 22 4.12 -23.84 46.50
CA GLU A 22 5.24 -23.57 47.41
C GLU A 22 5.82 -22.19 47.09
N SER A 23 5.79 -21.34 48.11
CA SER A 23 6.36 -20.00 48.15
C SER A 23 7.89 -20.04 48.13
N GLU A 24 8.47 -18.96 47.61
CA GLU A 24 9.87 -18.53 47.73
C GLU A 24 10.89 -19.13 46.74
N SER A 25 11.17 -18.41 45.65
CA SER A 25 12.24 -17.40 45.70
C SER A 25 12.50 -16.83 44.30
N GLN A 26 12.42 -15.51 44.23
CA GLN A 26 13.01 -14.72 43.16
C GLN A 26 14.54 -14.85 43.24
N ALA A 27 15.13 -15.78 42.50
CA ALA A 27 16.54 -15.71 42.16
C ALA A 27 16.86 -16.63 40.97
N SER A 28 17.52 -16.07 39.95
CA SER A 28 18.37 -16.79 39.00
C SER A 28 17.73 -17.61 37.86
N LEU A 29 16.92 -16.98 37.01
CA LEU A 29 16.79 -17.42 35.59
C LEU A 29 17.81 -16.77 34.65
N ALA A 30 18.74 -15.97 35.18
CA ALA A 30 19.79 -15.29 34.43
C ALA A 30 21.05 -16.14 34.16
N ILE A 31 21.05 -17.44 34.46
CA ILE A 31 22.22 -18.33 34.28
C ILE A 31 21.83 -19.65 33.61
N ARG A 32 21.21 -19.60 32.43
CA ARG A 32 21.19 -20.68 31.41
C ARG A 32 20.95 -19.92 30.10
N PHE A 33 21.90 -19.65 29.22
CA PHE A 33 22.73 -20.57 28.48
C PHE A 33 23.92 -19.80 27.88
N PRO A 34 25.18 -20.05 28.29
CA PRO A 34 26.34 -19.66 27.49
C PRO A 34 26.55 -20.69 26.37
N GLY A 35 27.01 -20.19 25.23
CA GLY A 35 26.92 -20.85 23.94
C GLY A 35 27.73 -22.13 23.73
N VAL A 36 27.39 -22.79 22.62
CA VAL A 36 28.24 -23.68 21.80
C VAL A 36 28.25 -25.20 22.08
N VAL A 37 27.68 -25.73 23.17
CA VAL A 37 27.73 -27.21 23.44
C VAL A 37 26.39 -27.99 23.27
N HIS A 38 25.25 -27.36 22.96
CA HIS A 38 23.93 -28.01 23.12
C HIS A 38 23.30 -28.66 21.87
N SER A 39 24.00 -28.78 20.74
CA SER A 39 23.35 -29.13 19.45
C SER A 39 22.78 -30.56 19.35
N VAL A 40 23.22 -31.50 20.19
CA VAL A 40 22.76 -32.92 20.11
C VAL A 40 21.71 -33.28 21.18
N VAL A 41 21.70 -32.61 22.34
CA VAL A 41 20.79 -32.93 23.47
C VAL A 41 19.47 -32.14 23.41
N LEU A 42 19.45 -30.97 22.77
CA LEU A 42 18.20 -30.18 22.60
C LEU A 42 17.28 -30.68 21.48
N GLY A 43 17.70 -31.64 20.66
CA GLY A 43 16.87 -32.15 19.55
C GLY A 43 15.50 -32.66 20.00
N GLY A 44 15.44 -33.34 21.15
CA GLY A 44 14.18 -33.87 21.71
C GLY A 44 13.33 -32.86 22.47
N PHE A 45 13.93 -31.82 23.05
CA PHE A 45 13.21 -30.80 23.84
C PHE A 45 12.83 -29.56 23.02
N ARG A 46 13.40 -29.40 21.83
CA ARG A 46 13.10 -28.28 20.93
C ARG A 46 11.59 -28.07 20.69
N PRO A 47 10.76 -29.11 20.44
CA PRO A 47 9.32 -28.90 20.28
C PRO A 47 8.63 -28.38 21.55
N MET A 48 9.04 -28.83 22.74
CA MET A 48 8.50 -28.34 24.02
C MET A 48 8.88 -26.87 24.25
N VAL A 49 10.13 -26.50 23.98
CA VAL A 49 10.59 -25.11 24.11
C VAL A 49 9.82 -24.20 23.14
N VAL A 50 9.66 -24.62 21.89
CA VAL A 50 8.89 -23.87 20.88
C VAL A 50 7.44 -23.70 21.34
N GLN A 51 6.79 -24.76 21.82
CA GLN A 51 5.41 -24.69 22.29
C GLN A 51 5.26 -23.78 23.52
N TYR A 52 6.18 -23.86 24.47
CA TYR A 52 6.20 -22.98 25.64
C TYR A 52 6.35 -21.51 25.24
N LEU A 53 7.28 -21.20 24.33
CA LEU A 53 7.49 -19.84 23.85
C LEU A 53 6.27 -19.29 23.10
N TRP A 54 5.54 -20.12 22.35
CA TRP A 54 4.27 -19.72 21.74
C TRP A 54 3.18 -19.44 22.78
N TRP A 55 3.05 -20.29 23.81
CA TRP A 55 2.08 -20.07 24.88
C TRP A 55 2.36 -18.78 25.66
N ASP A 56 3.62 -18.56 26.04
CA ASP A 56 4.04 -17.35 26.76
C ASP A 56 3.89 -16.08 25.90
N LEU A 57 4.04 -16.22 24.58
CA LEU A 57 3.77 -15.15 23.62
C LEU A 57 2.29 -14.78 23.55
N GLU A 58 1.40 -15.77 23.50
CA GLU A 58 -0.06 -15.55 23.49
C GLU A 58 -0.50 -14.86 24.78
N ALA A 59 -0.02 -15.31 25.94
CA ALA A 59 -0.27 -14.66 27.22
C ALA A 59 0.26 -13.22 27.25
N ALA A 60 1.50 -13.00 26.79
CA ALA A 60 2.08 -11.66 26.74
C ALA A 60 1.34 -10.71 25.79
N ASP A 61 0.75 -11.21 24.70
CA ASP A 61 -0.08 -10.41 23.79
C ASP A 61 -1.42 -10.01 24.42
N GLU A 62 -2.10 -10.96 25.07
CA GLU A 62 -3.34 -10.68 25.83
C GLU A 62 -3.13 -9.65 26.94
N GLU A 63 -1.95 -9.67 27.57
CA GLU A 63 -1.60 -8.79 28.68
C GLU A 63 -0.89 -7.50 28.24
N GLY A 64 -0.69 -7.30 26.93
CA GLY A 64 -0.05 -6.10 26.36
C GLY A 64 1.44 -5.95 26.74
N ARG A 65 2.11 -7.04 27.12
CA ARG A 65 3.54 -7.07 27.50
C ARG A 65 4.46 -7.14 26.29
N HIS A 66 4.53 -6.04 25.55
CA HIS A 66 5.27 -5.94 24.28
C HIS A 66 6.77 -6.32 24.34
N ALA A 67 7.44 -6.08 25.47
CA ALA A 67 8.84 -6.46 25.64
C ALA A 67 9.04 -7.98 25.69
N ASP A 68 8.10 -8.69 26.31
CA ASP A 68 8.12 -10.14 26.42
C ASP A 68 7.79 -10.79 25.07
N ILE A 69 6.84 -10.20 24.32
CA ILE A 69 6.52 -10.64 22.94
C ILE A 69 7.79 -10.57 22.05
N LEU A 70 8.50 -9.44 22.06
CA LEU A 70 9.74 -9.29 21.29
C LEU A 70 10.81 -10.30 21.72
N ARG A 71 10.97 -10.50 23.03
CA ARG A 71 11.94 -11.47 23.57
C ARG A 71 11.60 -12.89 23.13
N ASN A 72 10.34 -13.30 23.26
CA ASN A 72 9.88 -14.65 22.93
C ASN A 72 9.96 -14.92 21.43
N LEU A 73 9.59 -13.95 20.57
CA LEU A 73 9.76 -14.05 19.13
C LEU A 73 11.24 -14.14 18.71
N THR A 74 12.11 -13.38 19.37
CA THR A 74 13.56 -13.43 19.10
C THR A 74 14.15 -14.78 19.49
N LEU A 75 13.74 -15.33 20.65
CA LEU A 75 14.13 -16.68 21.08
C LEU A 75 13.59 -17.75 20.14
N LEU A 76 12.34 -17.64 19.68
CA LEU A 76 11.76 -18.54 18.68
C LEU A 76 12.59 -18.54 17.39
N GLN A 77 13.05 -17.39 16.91
CA GLN A 77 13.92 -17.31 15.72
C GLN A 77 15.31 -17.94 15.94
N GLN A 78 15.85 -17.91 17.17
CA GLN A 78 17.13 -18.56 17.48
C GLN A 78 16.97 -20.09 17.57
N VAL A 79 15.88 -20.56 18.18
CA VAL A 79 15.61 -21.98 18.36
C VAL A 79 15.11 -22.62 17.06
N GLU A 80 14.30 -21.92 16.28
CA GLU A 80 13.70 -22.39 15.03
C GLU A 80 13.79 -21.31 13.93
N PRO A 81 14.98 -21.14 13.33
CA PRO A 81 15.23 -20.08 12.34
C PRO A 81 14.36 -20.21 11.09
N ASP A 82 13.93 -21.42 10.76
CA ASP A 82 13.09 -21.73 9.59
C ASP A 82 11.58 -21.64 9.89
N ASN A 83 11.20 -21.18 11.10
CA ASN A 83 9.81 -20.96 11.45
C ASN A 83 9.30 -19.65 10.83
N ALA A 84 8.73 -19.76 9.63
CA ALA A 84 8.13 -18.64 8.92
C ALA A 84 7.09 -17.89 9.76
N ARG A 85 6.28 -18.60 10.56
CA ARG A 85 5.26 -17.98 11.41
C ARG A 85 5.91 -17.04 12.42
N ALA A 86 6.93 -17.48 13.14
CA ALA A 86 7.64 -16.61 14.08
C ALA A 86 8.27 -15.38 13.38
N THR A 87 8.83 -15.56 12.18
CA THR A 87 9.37 -14.44 11.38
C THR A 87 8.28 -13.44 11.01
N LEU A 88 7.13 -13.89 10.52
CA LEU A 88 6.00 -13.04 10.12
C LEU A 88 5.47 -12.24 11.30
N TYR A 89 5.24 -12.90 12.44
CA TYR A 89 4.77 -12.24 13.66
C TYR A 89 5.78 -11.19 14.15
N LEU A 90 7.07 -11.50 14.15
CA LEU A 90 8.11 -10.55 14.54
C LEU A 90 8.18 -9.35 13.59
N ALA A 91 8.16 -9.57 12.29
CA ALA A 91 8.16 -8.50 11.30
C ALA A 91 6.93 -7.58 11.44
N TYR A 92 5.74 -8.18 11.59
CA TYR A 92 4.50 -7.45 11.79
C TYR A 92 4.55 -6.60 13.07
N PHE A 93 5.00 -7.20 14.17
CA PHE A 93 5.08 -6.54 15.47
C PHE A 93 6.06 -5.36 15.47
N LEU A 94 7.22 -5.53 14.82
CA LEU A 94 8.21 -4.46 14.62
C LEU A 94 7.65 -3.30 13.81
N ALA A 95 6.85 -3.59 12.77
CA ALA A 95 6.35 -2.58 11.85
C ALA A 95 5.15 -1.79 12.39
N TYR A 96 4.24 -2.44 13.12
CA TYR A 96 2.95 -1.84 13.50
C TYR A 96 2.76 -1.61 15.00
N THR A 97 3.09 -2.56 15.86
CA THR A 97 2.71 -2.49 17.28
C THR A 97 3.58 -1.50 18.06
N LEU A 98 4.85 -1.34 17.67
CA LEU A 98 5.74 -0.38 18.32
C LEU A 98 5.53 1.07 17.84
N LYS A 99 4.68 1.28 16.83
CA LYS A 99 4.38 2.59 16.22
C LYS A 99 3.78 3.59 17.22
N GLU A 100 2.99 3.13 18.19
CA GLU A 100 2.26 4.02 19.12
C GLU A 100 3.15 4.65 20.19
N ARG A 101 4.37 4.13 20.42
CA ARG A 101 5.24 4.57 21.51
C ARG A 101 6.47 5.36 21.07
N GLU A 102 6.80 5.37 19.77
CA GLU A 102 7.98 6.09 19.26
C GLU A 102 7.59 7.48 18.75
N SER A 103 7.99 8.52 19.48
CA SER A 103 7.84 9.93 19.05
C SER A 103 8.83 10.32 17.94
N ALA A 104 9.92 9.56 17.76
CA ALA A 104 10.99 9.89 16.81
C ALA A 104 10.86 9.11 15.49
N GLN A 105 10.65 9.84 14.39
CA GLN A 105 10.53 9.30 13.02
C GLN A 105 11.71 8.41 12.60
N THR A 106 12.92 8.67 13.10
CA THR A 106 14.13 7.88 12.81
C THR A 106 14.07 6.48 13.41
N GLY A 107 13.41 6.28 14.56
CA GLY A 107 13.18 4.97 15.17
C GLY A 107 12.24 4.13 14.31
N ARG A 108 11.11 4.73 13.92
CA ARG A 108 10.10 4.08 13.08
C ARG A 108 10.65 3.60 11.74
N LEU A 109 11.45 4.43 11.04
CA LEU A 109 12.08 4.00 9.79
C LEU A 109 13.01 2.79 10.01
N ARG A 110 13.85 2.82 11.05
CA ARG A 110 14.76 1.70 11.36
C ARG A 110 14.00 0.42 11.69
N ARG A 111 12.86 0.50 12.38
CA ARG A 111 12.02 -0.67 12.69
C ARG A 111 11.41 -1.28 11.43
N ILE A 112 10.90 -0.45 10.53
CA ILE A 112 10.39 -0.91 9.23
C ILE A 112 11.54 -1.55 8.44
N GLU A 113 12.72 -0.92 8.38
CA GLU A 113 13.90 -1.50 7.73
C GLU A 113 14.25 -2.88 8.31
N GLN A 114 14.29 -3.01 9.65
CA GLN A 114 14.54 -4.28 10.32
C GLN A 114 13.50 -5.35 9.99
N ALA A 115 12.21 -4.99 9.98
CA ALA A 115 11.13 -5.93 9.62
C ALA A 115 11.26 -6.42 8.18
N ILE A 116 11.56 -5.51 7.25
CA ILE A 116 11.74 -5.85 5.82
C ILE A 116 12.99 -6.71 5.61
N ASP A 117 14.10 -6.38 6.28
CA ASP A 117 15.33 -7.17 6.20
C ASP A 117 15.14 -8.58 6.76
N LEU A 118 14.42 -8.71 7.87
CA LEU A 118 14.07 -10.00 8.47
C LEU A 118 13.28 -10.87 7.48
N LEU A 119 12.25 -10.30 6.83
CA LEU A 119 11.43 -11.00 5.84
C LEU A 119 12.26 -11.39 4.61
N GLN A 120 13.06 -10.48 4.08
CA GLN A 120 13.92 -10.75 2.92
C GLN A 120 14.96 -11.84 3.20
N GLN A 121 15.56 -11.86 4.39
CA GLN A 121 16.46 -12.94 4.82
C GLN A 121 15.75 -14.27 5.07
N ALA A 122 14.46 -14.25 5.44
CA ALA A 122 13.67 -15.46 5.54
C ALA A 122 13.25 -15.98 4.16
N GLU A 123 12.97 -15.10 3.20
CA GLU A 123 12.64 -15.48 1.81
C GLU A 123 13.78 -16.26 1.14
N THR A 124 15.03 -15.91 1.42
CA THR A 124 16.20 -16.66 0.88
C THR A 124 16.32 -18.05 1.48
N ARG A 125 15.94 -18.22 2.76
CA ARG A 125 15.96 -19.52 3.46
C ARG A 125 14.74 -20.38 3.12
N LEU A 126 13.58 -19.75 2.92
CA LEU A 126 12.29 -20.39 2.68
C LEU A 126 11.67 -19.90 1.35
N PRO A 127 12.29 -20.23 0.20
CA PRO A 127 11.96 -19.62 -1.10
C PRO A 127 10.58 -19.99 -1.66
N ARG A 128 9.89 -20.95 -1.04
CA ARG A 128 8.54 -21.41 -1.41
C ARG A 128 7.45 -20.84 -0.50
N GLU A 129 7.80 -20.18 0.59
CA GLU A 129 6.83 -19.64 1.54
C GLU A 129 6.23 -18.34 0.98
N VAL A 130 4.94 -18.37 0.66
CA VAL A 130 4.22 -17.25 0.01
C VAL A 130 4.01 -16.10 0.99
N SER A 131 3.82 -16.42 2.27
CA SER A 131 3.44 -15.43 3.29
C SER A 131 4.52 -14.38 3.56
N LEU A 132 5.80 -14.73 3.38
CA LEU A 132 6.94 -13.83 3.56
C LEU A 132 6.96 -12.67 2.55
N PRO A 133 7.03 -12.91 1.22
CA PRO A 133 6.98 -11.83 0.24
C PRO A 133 5.63 -11.11 0.24
N LEU A 134 4.55 -11.79 0.62
CA LEU A 134 3.23 -11.17 0.77
C LEU A 134 3.23 -10.10 1.87
N LEU A 135 3.68 -10.44 3.08
CA LEU A 135 3.75 -9.49 4.19
C LEU A 135 4.74 -8.36 3.87
N ARG A 136 5.91 -8.68 3.29
CA ARG A 136 6.89 -7.68 2.86
C ARG A 136 6.27 -6.68 1.88
N GLY A 137 5.53 -7.18 0.91
CA GLY A 137 4.77 -6.39 -0.05
C GLY A 137 3.74 -5.48 0.60
N GLN A 138 2.94 -6.00 1.52
CA GLN A 138 1.92 -5.22 2.25
C GLN A 138 2.53 -4.11 3.11
N LEU A 139 3.64 -4.37 3.80
CA LEU A 139 4.36 -3.36 4.58
C LEU A 139 4.87 -2.22 3.70
N LEU A 140 5.42 -2.55 2.53
CA LEU A 140 5.94 -1.57 1.58
C LEU A 140 4.85 -0.84 0.79
N ALA A 141 3.68 -1.45 0.62
CA ALA A 141 2.52 -0.84 -0.04
C ALA A 141 1.69 0.05 0.88
N ASN A 142 1.98 0.10 2.19
CA ASN A 142 1.17 0.85 3.15
C ASN A 142 1.29 2.37 2.96
N ASP A 143 0.33 2.97 2.26
CA ASP A 143 0.30 4.40 1.98
C ASP A 143 0.25 5.27 3.25
N GLN A 144 -0.35 4.82 4.36
CA GLN A 144 -0.37 5.58 5.61
C GLN A 144 1.02 5.72 6.24
N VAL A 145 1.94 4.81 5.94
CA VAL A 145 3.33 4.88 6.39
C VAL A 145 4.11 5.82 5.48
N TRP A 146 3.92 5.68 4.17
CA TRP A 146 4.72 6.38 3.17
C TRP A 146 4.18 7.74 2.75
N SER A 147 2.99 8.11 3.24
CA SER A 147 2.45 9.47 3.16
C SER A 147 3.31 10.48 3.92
N GLU A 148 4.12 10.04 4.89
CA GLU A 148 5.10 10.88 5.58
C GLU A 148 6.34 11.10 4.69
N PRO A 149 6.58 12.33 4.17
CA PRO A 149 7.62 12.56 3.16
C PRO A 149 9.04 12.21 3.67
N ARG A 150 9.30 12.40 4.97
CA ARG A 150 10.60 12.11 5.59
C ARG A 150 10.91 10.62 5.63
N LEU A 151 9.91 9.77 5.94
CA LEU A 151 10.08 8.32 5.94
C LEU A 151 10.32 7.82 4.52
N TYR A 152 9.51 8.30 3.56
CA TYR A 152 9.67 7.96 2.15
C TYR A 152 11.06 8.33 1.61
N VAL A 153 11.51 9.57 1.82
CA VAL A 153 12.81 10.05 1.33
C VAL A 153 13.95 9.33 2.06
N GLY A 154 13.81 9.10 3.36
CA GLY A 154 14.76 8.35 4.16
C GLY A 154 14.97 6.93 3.64
N TRP A 155 13.88 6.21 3.38
CA TRP A 155 13.90 4.88 2.76
C TRP A 155 14.61 4.92 1.40
N THR A 156 14.13 5.77 0.50
CA THR A 156 14.62 5.84 -0.88
C THR A 156 16.12 6.12 -0.93
N LYS A 157 16.61 7.03 -0.08
CA LYS A 157 18.03 7.37 0.00
C LYS A 157 18.89 6.20 0.48
N ARG A 158 18.41 5.40 1.44
CA ARG A 158 19.20 4.30 2.03
C ARG A 158 19.12 3.01 1.22
N ARG A 159 17.97 2.73 0.62
CA ARG A 159 17.72 1.50 -0.13
C ARG A 159 18.02 1.61 -1.63
N GLY A 160 18.10 2.84 -2.16
CA GLY A 160 18.29 3.07 -3.60
C GLY A 160 17.04 2.77 -4.44
N GLU A 161 15.95 2.35 -3.81
CA GLU A 161 14.65 2.10 -4.43
C GLU A 161 13.53 2.68 -3.58
N THR A 162 12.37 2.93 -4.19
CA THR A 162 11.23 3.46 -3.46
C THR A 162 10.44 2.33 -2.78
N PRO A 163 9.69 2.62 -1.71
CA PRO A 163 8.88 1.59 -1.04
C PRO A 163 7.93 0.89 -2.02
N TYR A 164 7.27 1.64 -2.91
CA TYR A 164 6.35 1.09 -3.89
C TYR A 164 7.04 0.21 -4.94
N ALA A 165 8.29 0.52 -5.32
CA ALA A 165 9.07 -0.37 -6.19
C ALA A 165 9.36 -1.71 -5.50
N GLY A 166 9.82 -1.67 -4.25
CA GLY A 166 10.06 -2.87 -3.45
C GLY A 166 8.78 -3.67 -3.17
N ALA A 167 7.65 -2.98 -2.98
CA ALA A 167 6.33 -3.59 -2.79
C ALA A 167 5.91 -4.42 -4.01
N VAL A 168 6.02 -3.82 -5.21
CA VAL A 168 5.71 -4.51 -6.47
C VAL A 168 6.60 -5.74 -6.65
N ALA A 169 7.91 -5.62 -6.40
CA ALA A 169 8.84 -6.75 -6.51
C ALA A 169 8.46 -7.90 -5.56
N ALA A 170 8.13 -7.59 -4.30
CA ALA A 170 7.70 -8.58 -3.32
C ALA A 170 6.38 -9.24 -3.71
N LEU A 171 5.36 -8.47 -4.13
CA LEU A 171 4.05 -9.00 -4.47
C LEU A 171 4.04 -9.78 -5.79
N ARG A 172 4.89 -9.42 -6.76
CA ARG A 172 5.13 -10.26 -7.96
C ARG A 172 5.66 -11.63 -7.53
N ARG A 173 6.63 -11.65 -6.63
CA ARG A 173 7.16 -12.91 -6.09
C ARG A 173 6.08 -13.74 -5.38
N ALA A 174 5.23 -13.11 -4.58
CA ALA A 174 4.10 -13.78 -3.94
C ALA A 174 3.10 -14.33 -4.98
N ALA A 175 2.82 -13.59 -6.04
CA ALA A 175 1.92 -14.00 -7.12
C ALA A 175 2.48 -15.17 -7.96
N GLU A 176 3.80 -15.21 -8.18
CA GLU A 176 4.49 -16.34 -8.81
C GLU A 176 4.35 -17.63 -7.99
N LEU A 177 4.47 -17.52 -6.66
CA LEU A 177 4.35 -18.67 -5.76
C LEU A 177 2.90 -19.12 -5.55
N ALA A 178 1.95 -18.19 -5.65
CA ALA A 178 0.52 -18.45 -5.43
C ALA A 178 -0.33 -17.97 -6.62
N THR A 179 -0.11 -18.57 -7.79
CA THR A 179 -0.72 -18.19 -9.09
C THR A 179 -2.24 -18.20 -9.13
N GLY A 180 -2.90 -18.92 -8.21
CA GLY A 180 -4.37 -18.96 -8.09
C GLY A 180 -4.94 -18.06 -7.00
N ALA A 181 -4.10 -17.42 -6.19
CA ALA A 181 -4.54 -16.68 -5.01
C ALA A 181 -5.08 -15.29 -5.39
N ARG A 182 -6.40 -15.20 -5.58
CA ARG A 182 -7.09 -13.96 -5.98
C ARG A 182 -6.71 -12.75 -5.11
N HIS A 183 -6.55 -12.94 -3.80
CA HIS A 183 -6.18 -11.87 -2.89
C HIS A 183 -4.77 -11.31 -3.17
N VAL A 184 -3.80 -12.17 -3.49
CA VAL A 184 -2.42 -11.76 -3.82
C VAL A 184 -2.42 -10.92 -5.10
N HIS A 185 -3.17 -11.34 -6.12
CA HIS A 185 -3.29 -10.58 -7.36
C HIS A 185 -3.97 -9.22 -7.18
N ARG A 186 -4.97 -9.11 -6.29
CA ARG A 186 -5.57 -7.81 -5.94
C ARG A 186 -4.54 -6.88 -5.30
N LEU A 187 -3.81 -7.38 -4.29
CA LEU A 187 -2.77 -6.58 -3.62
C LEU A 187 -1.66 -6.15 -4.59
N LEU A 188 -1.24 -7.04 -5.49
CA LEU A 188 -0.27 -6.69 -6.53
C LEU A 188 -0.80 -5.61 -7.46
N ALA A 189 -2.05 -5.71 -7.91
CA ALA A 189 -2.67 -4.68 -8.75
C ALA A 189 -2.72 -3.31 -8.03
N ASP A 190 -3.04 -3.28 -6.75
CA ASP A 190 -3.04 -2.05 -5.96
C ASP A 190 -1.62 -1.47 -5.80
N ALA A 191 -0.61 -2.31 -5.53
CA ALA A 191 0.79 -1.87 -5.48
C ALA A 191 1.29 -1.32 -6.83
N LEU A 192 0.90 -1.95 -7.94
CA LEU A 192 1.22 -1.48 -9.30
C LEU A 192 0.60 -0.11 -9.57
N ARG A 193 -0.65 0.12 -9.15
CA ARG A 193 -1.32 1.43 -9.27
C ARG A 193 -0.64 2.50 -8.43
N MET A 194 -0.24 2.18 -7.20
CA MET A 194 0.53 3.10 -6.34
C MET A 194 1.90 3.44 -6.95
N ARG A 195 2.59 2.45 -7.53
CA ARG A 195 3.86 2.67 -8.22
C ARG A 195 3.69 3.50 -9.48
N ALA A 196 2.62 3.29 -10.26
CA ALA A 196 2.30 4.10 -11.43
C ALA A 196 2.05 5.57 -11.06
N LEU A 197 1.28 5.81 -9.99
CA LEU A 197 1.08 7.15 -9.43
C LEU A 197 2.41 7.81 -9.08
N GLU A 198 3.31 7.08 -8.44
CA GLU A 198 4.63 7.57 -8.06
C GLU A 198 5.48 7.97 -9.28
N LEU A 199 5.47 7.14 -10.34
CA LEU A 199 6.19 7.44 -11.59
C LEU A 199 5.65 8.71 -12.26
N LEU A 200 4.32 8.89 -12.28
CA LEU A 200 3.71 10.10 -12.85
C LEU A 200 4.06 11.35 -12.03
N LEU A 201 3.99 11.27 -10.71
CA LEU A 201 4.20 12.42 -9.84
C LEU A 201 5.67 12.81 -9.65
N LYS A 202 6.60 11.84 -9.62
CA LYS A 202 8.00 12.10 -9.24
C LYS A 202 8.95 12.12 -10.41
N SER A 203 8.83 11.17 -11.33
CA SER A 203 9.73 11.07 -12.48
C SER A 203 9.12 11.59 -13.79
N GLY A 204 7.80 11.80 -13.83
CA GLY A 204 7.08 12.10 -15.07
C GLY A 204 7.13 10.94 -16.08
N ASP A 205 7.41 9.71 -15.62
CA ASP A 205 7.59 8.53 -16.46
C ASP A 205 6.23 7.90 -16.80
N ALA A 206 5.55 8.49 -17.78
CA ALA A 206 4.29 7.97 -18.28
C ALA A 206 4.37 6.62 -19.01
N PRO A 207 5.40 6.32 -19.84
CA PRO A 207 5.55 4.98 -20.40
C PRO A 207 5.62 3.90 -19.32
N GLY A 208 6.42 4.12 -18.27
CA GLY A 208 6.51 3.21 -17.13
C GLY A 208 5.18 3.08 -16.39
N ALA A 209 4.52 4.21 -16.10
CA ALA A 209 3.22 4.19 -15.42
C ALA A 209 2.14 3.45 -16.21
N ALA A 210 2.05 3.66 -17.53
CA ALA A 210 1.10 2.97 -18.39
C ALA A 210 1.31 1.45 -18.41
N SER A 211 2.57 1.02 -18.47
CA SER A 211 2.95 -0.40 -18.43
C SER A 211 2.48 -1.06 -17.13
N LEU A 212 2.73 -0.42 -15.98
CA LEU A 212 2.31 -0.95 -14.68
C LEU A 212 0.78 -0.98 -14.53
N LEU A 213 0.07 0.02 -15.07
CA LEU A 213 -1.40 0.01 -15.06
C LEU A 213 -1.97 -1.11 -15.93
N ALA A 214 -1.37 -1.39 -17.09
CA ALA A 214 -1.76 -2.50 -17.94
C ALA A 214 -1.52 -3.85 -17.25
N GLU A 215 -0.39 -4.01 -16.56
CA GLU A 215 -0.10 -5.18 -15.74
C GLU A 215 -1.12 -5.34 -14.59
N ALA A 216 -1.50 -4.24 -13.93
CA ALA A 216 -2.51 -4.25 -12.88
C ALA A 216 -3.86 -4.76 -13.38
N VAL A 217 -4.27 -4.38 -14.61
CA VAL A 217 -5.49 -4.89 -15.25
C VAL A 217 -5.41 -6.41 -15.40
N GLY A 218 -4.30 -6.95 -15.90
CA GLY A 218 -4.10 -8.39 -16.06
C GLY A 218 -4.22 -9.17 -14.74
N HIS A 219 -3.70 -8.62 -13.64
CA HIS A 219 -3.84 -9.25 -12.31
C HIS A 219 -5.25 -9.11 -11.74
N LEU A 220 -5.97 -8.02 -12.02
CA LEU A 220 -7.38 -7.91 -11.63
C LEU A 220 -8.26 -8.91 -12.38
N ASP A 221 -7.96 -9.22 -13.64
CA ASP A 221 -8.62 -10.29 -14.39
C ASP A 221 -8.37 -11.66 -13.74
N GLN A 222 -7.12 -11.96 -13.39
CA GLN A 222 -6.75 -13.19 -12.65
C GLN A 222 -7.43 -13.29 -11.28
N ALA A 223 -7.67 -12.16 -10.62
CA ALA A 223 -8.39 -12.11 -9.36
C ALA A 223 -9.91 -12.30 -9.48
N GLY A 224 -10.44 -12.50 -10.71
CA GLY A 224 -11.88 -12.59 -10.99
C GLY A 224 -12.61 -11.28 -10.71
N ALA A 225 -11.94 -10.13 -10.89
CA ALA A 225 -12.45 -8.79 -10.58
C ALA A 225 -12.91 -8.04 -11.84
N THR A 226 -13.46 -8.76 -12.83
CA THR A 226 -13.74 -8.27 -14.19
C THR A 226 -14.74 -7.11 -14.27
N ASP A 227 -15.68 -7.02 -13.32
CA ASP A 227 -16.67 -5.93 -13.24
C ASP A 227 -16.48 -5.00 -12.05
N THR A 228 -15.32 -5.06 -11.40
CA THR A 228 -15.05 -4.19 -10.25
C THR A 228 -14.68 -2.77 -10.68
N THR A 229 -15.06 -1.78 -9.86
CA THR A 229 -14.64 -0.38 -10.02
C THR A 229 -13.11 -0.26 -10.11
N ALA A 230 -12.36 -1.05 -9.34
CA ALA A 230 -10.90 -1.10 -9.37
C ALA A 230 -10.32 -1.40 -10.76
N ARG A 231 -10.91 -2.37 -11.49
CA ARG A 231 -10.48 -2.70 -12.85
C ARG A 231 -10.87 -1.62 -13.85
N ARG A 232 -12.10 -1.10 -13.75
CA ARG A 232 -12.57 -0.01 -14.61
C ARG A 232 -11.67 1.22 -14.49
N LEU A 233 -11.26 1.56 -13.26
CA LEU A 233 -10.28 2.60 -12.99
C LEU A 233 -8.92 2.29 -13.61
N ALA A 234 -8.36 1.09 -13.37
CA ALA A 234 -7.05 0.73 -13.94
C ALA A 234 -7.03 0.83 -15.47
N ILE A 235 -8.10 0.40 -16.16
CA ILE A 235 -8.26 0.55 -17.62
C ILE A 235 -8.35 2.02 -18.01
N ALA A 236 -9.21 2.79 -17.35
CA ALA A 236 -9.39 4.22 -17.65
C ALA A 236 -8.08 4.99 -17.46
N TRP A 237 -7.36 4.74 -16.37
CA TRP A 237 -6.06 5.35 -16.10
C TRP A 237 -5.01 4.98 -17.15
N SER A 238 -4.90 3.70 -17.50
CA SER A 238 -3.97 3.26 -18.54
C SER A 238 -4.26 3.95 -19.88
N GLY A 239 -5.53 4.00 -20.28
CA GLY A 239 -5.96 4.65 -21.52
C GLY A 239 -5.64 6.15 -21.56
N VAL A 240 -5.86 6.86 -20.45
CA VAL A 240 -5.54 8.30 -20.35
C VAL A 240 -4.03 8.53 -20.41
N VAL A 241 -3.24 7.77 -19.64
CA VAL A 241 -1.77 7.93 -19.63
C VAL A 241 -1.17 7.65 -21.01
N LEU A 242 -1.65 6.62 -21.71
CA LEU A 242 -1.23 6.32 -23.08
C LEU A 242 -1.59 7.46 -24.06
N ALA A 243 -2.81 7.99 -23.98
CA ALA A 243 -3.24 9.08 -24.84
C ALA A 243 -2.43 10.37 -24.61
N LEU A 244 -2.14 10.70 -23.35
CA LEU A 244 -1.32 11.84 -22.98
C LEU A 244 0.15 11.67 -23.41
N ARG A 245 0.71 10.46 -23.28
CA ARG A 245 2.05 10.12 -23.77
C ARG A 245 2.17 10.33 -25.27
N ASP A 246 1.17 9.87 -26.03
CA ASP A 246 1.13 10.01 -27.49
C ASP A 246 0.90 11.47 -27.94
N ARG A 247 0.71 12.40 -26.98
CA ARG A 247 0.39 13.81 -27.19
C ARG A 247 -0.80 14.02 -28.12
N ASP A 248 -1.77 13.11 -28.06
CA ASP A 248 -3.00 13.17 -28.84
C ASP A 248 -4.11 13.80 -27.99
N PRO A 249 -4.44 15.09 -28.17
CA PRO A 249 -5.44 15.78 -27.36
C PRO A 249 -6.85 15.22 -27.54
N VAL A 250 -7.18 14.70 -28.73
CA VAL A 250 -8.51 14.16 -29.03
C VAL A 250 -8.68 12.83 -28.30
N ARG A 251 -7.69 11.95 -28.42
CA ARG A 251 -7.69 10.67 -27.71
C ARG A 251 -7.63 10.86 -26.20
N ALA A 252 -6.89 11.86 -25.71
CA ALA A 252 -6.83 12.20 -24.30
C ALA A 252 -8.19 12.68 -23.77
N ALA A 253 -8.85 13.61 -24.48
CA ALA A 253 -10.18 14.07 -24.11
C ALA A 253 -11.21 12.93 -24.09
N ALA A 254 -11.15 12.02 -25.07
CA ALA A 254 -12.02 10.86 -25.12
C ALA A 254 -11.76 9.87 -23.96
N ALA A 255 -10.50 9.64 -23.59
CA ALA A 255 -10.13 8.73 -22.49
C ALA A 255 -10.51 9.27 -21.10
N LEU A 256 -10.57 10.59 -20.93
CA LEU A 256 -11.00 11.23 -19.69
C LEU A 256 -12.50 11.02 -19.38
N GLY A 257 -13.33 10.71 -20.39
CA GLY A 257 -14.76 10.41 -20.21
C GLY A 257 -15.02 9.15 -19.37
N PRO A 258 -14.53 7.95 -19.80
CA PRO A 258 -14.60 6.73 -19.02
C PRO A 258 -14.02 6.87 -17.61
N LEU A 259 -12.97 7.69 -17.47
CA LEU A 259 -12.39 7.97 -16.18
C LEU A 259 -13.36 8.71 -15.26
N ALA A 260 -13.99 9.78 -15.73
CA ALA A 260 -14.98 10.52 -14.95
C ALA A 260 -16.14 9.62 -14.50
N ALA A 261 -16.57 8.68 -15.36
CA ALA A 261 -17.59 7.69 -15.01
C ALA A 261 -17.09 6.71 -13.92
N ALA A 262 -15.88 6.19 -14.07
CA ALA A 262 -15.30 5.27 -13.09
C ALA A 262 -15.11 5.94 -11.71
N ILE A 263 -14.67 7.20 -11.66
CA ILE A 263 -14.49 7.95 -10.41
C ILE A 263 -15.84 8.21 -9.71
N ARG A 264 -16.96 8.36 -10.44
CA ARG A 264 -18.31 8.51 -9.84
C ARG A 264 -18.75 7.29 -9.05
N GLU A 265 -18.29 6.12 -9.46
CA GLU A 265 -18.66 4.84 -8.86
C GLU A 265 -17.75 4.47 -7.67
N VAL A 266 -16.75 5.30 -7.35
CA VAL A 266 -15.92 5.14 -6.16
C VAL A 266 -16.62 5.82 -4.99
N ASP A 267 -16.76 5.11 -3.87
CA ASP A 267 -17.31 5.67 -2.64
C ASP A 267 -16.52 6.92 -2.22
N PRO A 268 -17.18 8.01 -1.78
CA PRO A 268 -16.50 9.20 -1.29
C PRO A 268 -15.62 8.84 -0.08
N PRO A 269 -14.47 9.51 0.11
CA PRO A 269 -13.50 9.18 1.16
C PRO A 269 -13.99 9.55 2.57
N ASN A 270 -15.04 8.90 3.08
CA ASN A 270 -15.57 9.16 4.43
C ASN A 270 -15.51 7.93 5.36
N GLN A 271 -14.75 6.88 4.99
CA GLN A 271 -14.59 5.67 5.80
C GLN A 271 -13.16 5.09 5.70
N GLY A 272 -12.13 5.91 5.91
CA GLY A 272 -10.74 5.42 5.95
C GLY A 272 -10.15 4.98 4.60
N GLY A 273 -10.78 5.34 3.48
CA GLY A 273 -10.25 5.12 2.15
C GLY A 273 -8.98 5.93 1.90
N THR A 274 -7.94 5.30 1.34
CA THR A 274 -6.76 5.98 0.82
C THR A 274 -7.19 6.73 -0.44
N GLY A 275 -7.18 8.08 -0.45
CA GLY A 275 -7.57 8.93 -1.61
C GLY A 275 -6.63 8.81 -2.83
N THR A 276 -6.28 7.59 -3.21
CA THR A 276 -5.32 7.22 -4.25
C THR A 276 -5.88 7.54 -5.63
N GLU A 277 -7.14 7.22 -5.90
CA GLU A 277 -7.78 7.49 -7.19
C GLU A 277 -7.85 8.99 -7.46
N GLU A 278 -8.18 9.76 -6.43
CA GLU A 278 -8.25 11.20 -6.50
C GLU A 278 -6.86 11.83 -6.67
N ARG A 279 -5.83 11.29 -5.99
CA ARG A 279 -4.43 11.73 -6.20
C ARG A 279 -3.92 11.39 -7.61
N LEU A 280 -4.29 10.23 -8.14
CA LEU A 280 -3.98 9.82 -9.51
C LEU A 280 -4.70 10.70 -10.54
N ALA A 281 -5.96 11.05 -10.26
CA ALA A 281 -6.70 12.04 -11.04
C ALA A 281 -5.97 13.38 -11.08
N GLY A 282 -5.62 13.93 -9.91
CA GLY A 282 -4.91 15.20 -9.83
C GLY A 282 -3.54 15.17 -10.53
N ALA A 283 -2.81 14.06 -10.46
CA ALA A 283 -1.55 13.88 -11.19
C ALA A 283 -1.74 13.98 -12.70
N ILE A 284 -2.76 13.30 -13.22
CA ILE A 284 -3.05 13.19 -14.65
C ILE A 284 -3.65 14.48 -15.22
N LEU A 285 -4.51 15.18 -14.45
CA LEU A 285 -5.10 16.46 -14.86
C LEU A 285 -4.05 17.53 -15.13
N ARG A 286 -2.96 17.58 -14.33
CA ARG A 286 -1.83 18.50 -14.57
C ARG A 286 -1.19 18.25 -15.92
N TRP A 287 -0.96 16.98 -16.23
CA TRP A 287 -0.32 16.60 -17.48
C TRP A 287 -1.21 16.87 -18.70
N ALA A 288 -2.51 16.63 -18.57
CA ALA A 288 -3.51 16.99 -19.57
C ALA A 288 -3.59 18.51 -19.81
N LEU A 289 -3.46 19.32 -18.74
CA LEU A 289 -3.46 20.78 -18.84
C LEU A 289 -2.27 21.28 -19.67
N ASP A 290 -1.08 20.72 -19.46
CA ASP A 290 0.11 21.08 -20.23
C ASP A 290 -0.01 20.70 -21.71
N LEU A 291 -0.58 19.52 -22.01
CA LEU A 291 -0.91 19.15 -23.39
C LEU A 291 -1.90 20.14 -24.01
N GLY A 292 -2.96 20.51 -23.28
CA GLY A 292 -3.95 21.49 -23.72
C GLY A 292 -3.33 22.85 -24.07
N ARG A 293 -2.36 23.31 -23.28
CA ARG A 293 -1.59 24.54 -23.58
C ARG A 293 -0.80 24.41 -24.87
N SER A 294 -0.05 23.32 -25.04
CA SER A 294 0.74 23.10 -26.25
C SER A 294 -0.15 23.11 -27.50
N VAL A 295 -1.31 22.44 -27.45
CA VAL A 295 -2.26 22.39 -28.57
C VAL A 295 -2.94 23.75 -28.77
N ALA A 296 -3.21 24.51 -27.71
CA ALA A 296 -3.75 25.86 -27.84
C ALA A 296 -2.76 26.82 -28.53
N ILE A 297 -1.45 26.61 -28.38
CA ILE A 297 -0.42 27.42 -29.04
C ILE A 297 -0.29 27.02 -30.52
N ASP A 298 -0.05 25.74 -30.79
CA ASP A 298 0.43 25.27 -32.10
C ASP A 298 -0.60 24.46 -32.90
N GLY A 299 -1.73 24.07 -32.30
CA GLY A 299 -2.70 23.13 -32.87
C GLY A 299 -4.13 23.66 -33.02
N PRO A 300 -5.09 22.77 -33.34
CA PRO A 300 -6.49 23.14 -33.50
C PRO A 300 -7.15 23.55 -32.17
N ALA A 301 -7.75 24.75 -32.16
CA ALA A 301 -8.43 25.31 -30.98
C ALA A 301 -9.58 24.44 -30.46
N VAL A 302 -10.23 23.67 -31.34
CA VAL A 302 -11.34 22.76 -30.98
C VAL A 302 -10.86 21.61 -30.10
N ASP A 303 -9.67 21.07 -30.38
CA ASP A 303 -9.11 19.93 -29.64
C ASP A 303 -8.64 20.37 -28.26
N ALA A 304 -7.96 21.52 -28.20
CA ALA A 304 -7.58 22.17 -26.95
C ALA A 304 -8.79 22.48 -26.06
N LEU A 305 -9.89 22.98 -26.65
CA LEU A 305 -11.13 23.23 -25.92
C LEU A 305 -11.77 21.92 -25.40
N SER A 306 -11.84 20.89 -26.23
CA SER A 306 -12.42 19.60 -25.85
C SER A 306 -11.67 18.98 -24.67
N LEU A 307 -10.34 19.05 -24.69
CA LEU A 307 -9.49 18.61 -23.60
C LEU A 307 -9.69 19.46 -22.33
N ALA A 308 -9.74 20.79 -22.45
CA ALA A 308 -9.97 21.69 -21.32
C ALA A 308 -11.33 21.44 -20.63
N VAL A 309 -12.39 21.19 -21.41
CA VAL A 309 -13.71 20.84 -20.88
C VAL A 309 -13.70 19.49 -20.16
N ALA A 310 -13.01 18.48 -20.70
CA ALA A 310 -12.86 17.19 -20.03
C ALA A 310 -12.11 17.31 -18.69
N ILE A 311 -11.04 18.11 -18.65
CA ILE A 311 -10.28 18.42 -17.43
C ILE A 311 -11.19 19.09 -16.39
N HIS A 312 -11.96 20.11 -16.79
CA HIS A 312 -12.91 20.79 -15.90
C HIS A 312 -13.93 19.84 -15.27
N ASN A 313 -14.52 18.96 -16.08
CA ASN A 313 -15.56 18.04 -15.61
C ASN A 313 -15.04 17.06 -14.56
N ILE A 314 -13.81 16.54 -14.73
CA ILE A 314 -13.19 15.68 -13.73
C ILE A 314 -12.84 16.50 -12.49
N GLN A 315 -12.29 17.70 -12.65
CA GLN A 315 -11.92 18.54 -11.50
C GLN A 315 -13.14 18.89 -10.64
N ALA A 316 -14.25 19.35 -11.25
CA ALA A 316 -15.49 19.62 -10.54
C ALA A 316 -16.02 18.39 -9.79
N LEU A 317 -15.82 17.19 -10.35
CA LEU A 317 -16.20 15.93 -9.73
C LEU A 317 -15.35 15.60 -8.50
N LEU A 318 -14.04 15.80 -8.59
CA LEU A 318 -13.12 15.60 -7.47
C LEU A 318 -13.44 16.57 -6.33
N GLU A 319 -13.73 17.83 -6.65
CA GLU A 319 -14.07 18.84 -5.65
C GLU A 319 -15.33 18.48 -4.88
N ALA A 320 -16.40 18.09 -5.58
CA ALA A 320 -17.64 17.65 -4.94
C ALA A 320 -17.44 16.44 -4.01
N ARG A 321 -16.46 15.58 -4.28
CA ARG A 321 -16.15 14.40 -3.47
C ARG A 321 -15.14 14.66 -2.34
N LEU A 322 -14.22 15.61 -2.50
CA LEU A 322 -13.09 15.86 -1.59
C LEU A 322 -13.25 17.07 -0.67
N GLU A 323 -14.34 17.83 -0.79
CA GLU A 323 -14.64 18.99 0.06
C GLU A 323 -14.33 18.80 1.56
N PRO A 324 -14.53 17.62 2.19
CA PRO A 324 -14.23 17.42 3.61
C PRO A 324 -12.74 17.24 3.97
N ILE A 325 -11.85 16.92 3.00
CA ILE A 325 -10.48 16.42 3.25
C ILE A 325 -9.40 17.38 2.70
N ARG A 326 -9.78 18.55 2.20
CA ARG A 326 -8.85 19.49 1.56
C ARG A 326 -7.66 19.86 2.47
N THR A 327 -6.48 19.35 2.13
CA THR A 327 -5.22 19.65 2.83
C THR A 327 -4.41 20.79 2.19
N ASP A 328 -4.71 21.21 0.95
CA ASP A 328 -4.04 22.34 0.29
C ASP A 328 -4.96 23.12 -0.68
N PRO A 329 -5.70 24.14 -0.20
CA PRO A 329 -6.57 24.96 -1.04
C PRO A 329 -5.82 25.85 -2.04
N GLY A 330 -4.51 26.11 -1.86
CA GLY A 330 -3.73 26.99 -2.73
C GLY A 330 -3.41 26.36 -4.08
N ALA A 331 -3.06 25.07 -4.09
CA ALA A 331 -2.75 24.33 -5.31
C ALA A 331 -3.97 24.18 -6.25
N ASP A 332 -5.17 23.97 -5.68
CA ASP A 332 -6.42 23.87 -6.44
C ASP A 332 -6.77 25.23 -7.08
N GLN A 333 -6.65 26.33 -6.33
CA GLN A 333 -6.91 27.66 -6.86
C GLN A 333 -5.95 28.04 -7.99
N ALA A 334 -4.67 27.69 -7.88
CA ALA A 334 -3.68 27.89 -8.94
C ALA A 334 -4.06 27.09 -10.20
N PHE A 335 -4.40 25.81 -10.05
CA PHE A 335 -4.81 24.96 -11.16
C PHE A 335 -6.04 25.51 -11.90
N ARG A 336 -7.07 25.95 -11.16
CA ARG A 336 -8.27 26.57 -11.77
C ARG A 336 -7.97 27.86 -12.50
N LYS A 337 -7.12 28.71 -11.93
CA LYS A 337 -6.69 29.96 -12.57
C LYS A 337 -6.00 29.65 -13.90
N GLU A 338 -5.16 28.63 -13.92
CA GLU A 338 -4.46 28.16 -15.12
C GLU A 338 -5.41 27.60 -16.17
N LEU A 339 -6.39 26.78 -15.77
CA LEU A 339 -7.40 26.23 -16.68
C LEU A 339 -8.25 27.34 -17.31
N ARG A 340 -8.70 28.33 -16.52
CA ARG A 340 -9.43 29.50 -17.04
C ARG A 340 -8.59 30.32 -18.01
N ALA A 341 -7.30 30.49 -17.72
CA ALA A 341 -6.38 31.19 -18.61
C ALA A 341 -6.26 30.49 -19.97
N LEU A 342 -6.15 29.15 -19.97
CA LEU A 342 -6.14 28.34 -21.19
C LEU A 342 -7.44 28.53 -21.99
N VAL A 343 -8.60 28.39 -21.35
CA VAL A 343 -9.91 28.56 -22.01
C VAL A 343 -10.05 29.97 -22.61
N LYS A 344 -9.64 31.00 -21.88
CA LYS A 344 -9.67 32.39 -22.36
C LYS A 344 -8.81 32.58 -23.61
N ASP A 345 -7.62 31.98 -23.65
CA ASP A 345 -6.74 32.06 -24.82
C ASP A 345 -7.35 31.35 -26.04
N VAL A 346 -7.91 30.15 -25.83
CA VAL A 346 -8.61 29.40 -26.89
C VAL A 346 -9.79 30.20 -27.46
N VAL A 347 -10.63 30.79 -26.61
CA VAL A 347 -11.77 31.62 -27.03
C VAL A 347 -11.31 32.89 -27.74
N ARG A 348 -10.21 33.52 -27.29
CA ARG A 348 -9.63 34.68 -27.96
C ARG A 348 -9.21 34.36 -29.39
N ARG A 349 -8.63 33.18 -29.61
CA ARG A 349 -8.19 32.72 -30.94
C ARG A 349 -9.35 32.19 -31.80
N ALA A 350 -10.39 31.64 -31.18
CA ALA A 350 -11.55 31.07 -31.85
C ALA A 350 -12.87 31.51 -31.18
N PRO A 351 -13.34 32.75 -31.40
CA PRO A 351 -14.50 33.31 -30.69
C PRO A 351 -15.80 32.53 -30.89
N HIS A 352 -15.96 31.91 -32.07
CA HIS A 352 -17.12 31.08 -32.39
C HIS A 352 -17.28 29.86 -31.45
N LEU A 353 -16.24 29.48 -30.71
CA LEU A 353 -16.29 28.39 -29.74
C LEU A 353 -16.79 28.82 -28.35
N GLN A 354 -16.97 30.12 -28.08
CA GLN A 354 -17.37 30.64 -26.77
C GLN A 354 -18.66 29.99 -26.23
N GLY A 355 -19.61 29.69 -27.11
CA GLY A 355 -20.87 29.03 -26.74
C GLY A 355 -20.70 27.59 -26.21
N ARG A 356 -19.55 26.95 -26.45
CA ARG A 356 -19.23 25.60 -25.99
C ARG A 356 -18.50 25.58 -24.64
N VAL A 357 -18.16 26.74 -24.09
CA VAL A 357 -17.46 26.88 -22.81
C VAL A 357 -18.45 26.81 -21.65
N PRO A 358 -18.25 25.91 -20.66
CA PRO A 358 -19.02 25.88 -19.42
C PRO A 358 -19.00 27.23 -18.70
N THR A 359 -20.12 27.63 -18.12
CA THR A 359 -20.27 28.97 -17.52
C THR A 359 -19.25 29.24 -16.41
N GLU A 360 -18.80 28.21 -15.69
CA GLU A 360 -17.82 28.34 -14.60
C GLU A 360 -16.37 28.60 -15.08
N LEU A 361 -16.13 28.42 -16.38
CA LEU A 361 -14.83 28.64 -17.04
C LEU A 361 -14.77 29.92 -17.88
N ARG A 362 -15.89 30.64 -18.03
CA ARG A 362 -15.98 31.85 -18.88
C ARG A 362 -15.23 33.05 -18.33
#